data_AF-A0A5E4NY95-F1
#
_entry.id   AF-A0A5E4NY95-F1
#
_cell.length_a   1.000
_cell.length_b   1.000
_cell.length_c   1.000
_cell.angle_alpha   90.00
_cell.angle_beta   90.00
_cell.angle_gamma   90.00
#
_symmetry.space_group_name_H-M   'P 1'
#
loop_
_entity.id
_entity.type
_entity.pdbx_description
1 polymer ?
#
loop_
_entity_poly.entity_id
_entity_poly.type
_entity_poly.pdbx_seq_one_letter_code
_entity_poly.pdbx_strand_id
1 'polypeptide(L)'
;MSEDTYLEPDLVLFDRTQGLEVLAGESAYLVVEIADSSLGYDLGRKAALYASFGVKELWVIDAVKLVTHVLRMPDVEGYRDIQIVATDAHVTPLIAPKAFALRLADLGVA
;
A
#
# COMPACT_ATOMS: atom_id res chain seq x y z
N MET A 1 13.11 -18.64 6.48
CA MET A 1 11.76 -18.12 6.14
C MET A 1 11.25 -19.00 5.01
N SER A 2 10.03 -19.54 5.08
CA SER A 2 9.53 -20.51 4.09
C SER A 2 9.31 -19.83 2.73
N GLU A 3 9.53 -20.59 1.65
CA GLU A 3 9.48 -20.15 0.25
C GLU A 3 8.10 -19.61 -0.20
N ASP A 4 7.05 -19.76 0.62
CA ASP A 4 5.66 -19.45 0.24
C ASP A 4 4.97 -18.39 1.14
N THR A 5 5.66 -17.30 1.53
CA THR A 5 4.91 -16.15 2.09
C THR A 5 4.23 -15.40 0.95
N TYR A 6 3.11 -15.95 0.47
CA TYR A 6 2.25 -15.28 -0.51
C TYR A 6 1.44 -14.20 0.21
N LEU A 7 1.70 -12.95 -0.13
CA LEU A 7 0.83 -11.84 0.25
C LEU A 7 -0.07 -11.52 -0.93
N GLU A 8 -1.37 -11.60 -0.73
CA GLU A 8 -2.36 -11.13 -1.68
C GLU A 8 -2.75 -9.69 -1.31
N PRO A 9 -2.33 -8.69 -2.10
CA PRO A 9 -2.79 -7.32 -1.94
C PRO A 9 -4.20 -7.16 -2.51
N ASP A 10 -5.01 -6.27 -1.93
CA ASP A 10 -6.31 -5.93 -2.52
C ASP A 10 -6.14 -5.23 -3.88
N LEU A 11 -5.12 -4.37 -4.01
CA LEU A 11 -4.74 -3.77 -5.28
C LEU A 11 -3.22 -3.56 -5.37
N VAL A 12 -2.68 -3.79 -6.57
CA VAL A 12 -1.28 -3.52 -6.89
C VAL A 12 -1.17 -2.81 -8.23
N LEU A 13 -0.33 -1.78 -8.30
CA LEU A 13 0.08 -1.14 -9.53
C LEU A 13 1.51 -1.55 -9.87
N PHE A 14 1.71 -1.97 -11.12
CA PHE A 14 3.00 -2.40 -11.64
C PHE A 14 3.07 -2.16 -13.15
N ASP A 15 4.27 -2.31 -13.73
CA ASP A 15 4.46 -2.21 -15.17
C ASP A 15 3.97 -3.48 -15.88
N ARG A 16 2.83 -3.37 -16.57
CA ARG A 16 2.26 -4.48 -17.34
C ARG A 16 3.23 -5.02 -18.42
N THR A 17 4.14 -4.19 -18.94
CA THR A 17 5.07 -4.63 -20.00
C THR A 17 6.12 -5.63 -19.51
N GLN A 18 6.38 -5.68 -18.20
CA GLN A 18 7.27 -6.67 -17.59
C GLN A 18 6.59 -8.01 -17.30
N GLY A 19 5.25 -8.05 -17.37
CA GLY A 19 4.47 -9.25 -17.08
C GLY A 19 4.33 -9.55 -15.58
N LEU A 20 3.32 -10.36 -15.24
CA LEU A 20 3.04 -10.76 -13.86
C LEU A 20 4.10 -11.70 -13.27
N GLU A 21 4.81 -12.44 -14.10
CA GLU A 21 5.82 -13.42 -13.66
C GLU A 21 7.03 -12.77 -12.99
N VAL A 22 7.29 -11.48 -13.28
CA VAL A 22 8.40 -10.70 -12.71
C VAL A 22 7.92 -9.86 -11.51
N LEU A 23 6.63 -9.93 -11.14
CA LEU A 23 6.08 -9.15 -10.04
C LEU A 23 6.70 -9.59 -8.70
N ALA A 24 7.65 -8.80 -8.24
CA ALA A 24 8.24 -8.83 -6.91
C ALA A 24 7.95 -7.52 -6.16
N GLY A 25 8.17 -7.49 -4.85
CA GLY A 25 7.87 -6.30 -4.03
C GLY A 25 8.52 -5.01 -4.54
N GLU A 26 9.79 -5.04 -4.94
CA GLU A 26 10.51 -3.88 -5.49
C GLU A 26 9.98 -3.37 -6.84
N SER A 27 9.30 -4.23 -7.60
CA SER A 27 8.70 -3.91 -8.91
C SER A 27 7.28 -3.36 -8.78
N ALA A 28 6.64 -3.53 -7.62
CA ALA A 28 5.36 -2.90 -7.33
C ALA A 28 5.55 -1.38 -7.17
N TYR A 29 4.83 -0.61 -7.97
CA TYR A 29 4.83 0.85 -7.88
C TYR A 29 3.99 1.37 -6.72
N LEU A 30 2.93 0.65 -6.38
CA LEU A 30 2.03 0.92 -5.26
C LEU A 30 1.32 -0.37 -4.88
N VAL A 31 1.25 -0.66 -3.58
CA VAL A 31 0.33 -1.65 -3.01
C VAL A 31 -0.74 -0.92 -2.20
N VAL A 32 -1.99 -1.36 -2.30
CA VAL A 32 -3.12 -0.83 -1.53
C VAL A 32 -3.82 -1.97 -0.80
N GLU A 33 -4.11 -1.74 0.47
CA GLU A 33 -4.93 -2.58 1.34
C GLU A 33 -6.15 -1.79 1.81
N ILE A 34 -7.30 -2.45 1.93
CA ILE A 34 -8.54 -1.87 2.42
C ILE A 34 -8.94 -2.60 3.71
N ALA A 35 -8.78 -1.91 4.83
CA ALA A 35 -8.95 -2.47 6.16
C ALA A 35 -10.25 -2.00 6.82
N ASP A 36 -11.20 -2.92 6.98
CA ASP A 36 -12.37 -2.76 7.88
C ASP A 36 -12.07 -3.34 9.27
N SER A 37 -11.83 -4.66 9.33
CA SER A 37 -11.46 -5.37 10.57
C SER A 37 -9.97 -5.75 10.65
N SER A 38 -9.22 -5.59 9.57
CA SER A 38 -7.84 -6.05 9.40
C SER A 38 -6.77 -5.01 9.72
N LEU A 39 -7.14 -3.79 10.15
CA LEU A 39 -6.22 -2.64 10.23
C LEU A 39 -4.94 -2.93 11.02
N GLY A 40 -5.05 -3.60 12.17
CA GLY A 40 -3.89 -3.95 12.99
C GLY A 40 -2.98 -4.99 12.33
N TYR A 41 -3.53 -5.89 11.52
CA TYR A 41 -2.76 -6.84 10.73
C TYR A 41 -2.06 -6.14 9.57
N ASP A 42 -2.76 -5.27 8.84
CA ASP A 42 -2.25 -4.57 7.67
C ASP A 42 -1.14 -3.57 8.01
N LEU A 43 -1.33 -2.77 9.06
CA LEU A 43 -0.30 -1.84 9.57
C LEU A 43 0.83 -2.54 10.35
N GLY A 44 0.61 -3.78 10.79
CA GLY A 44 1.56 -4.55 11.57
C GLY A 44 2.32 -5.54 10.71
N ARG A 45 1.92 -6.82 10.81
CA ARG A 45 2.62 -7.93 10.18
C ARG A 45 2.67 -7.79 8.65
N LYS A 46 1.59 -7.35 8.00
CA LYS A 46 1.53 -7.23 6.53
C LYS A 46 2.49 -6.14 6.03
N ALA A 47 2.43 -4.94 6.61
CA ALA A 47 3.36 -3.84 6.30
C ALA A 47 4.82 -4.23 6.50
N ALA A 48 5.17 -4.92 7.60
CA ALA A 48 6.54 -5.37 7.83
C ALA A 48 7.04 -6.34 6.74
N LEU A 49 6.18 -7.25 6.28
CA LEU A 49 6.51 -8.15 5.18
C LEU A 49 6.68 -7.40 3.85
N TYR A 50 5.77 -6.47 3.53
CA TYR A 50 5.91 -5.63 2.33
C TYR A 50 7.19 -4.80 2.32
N ALA A 51 7.56 -4.22 3.47
CA ALA A 51 8.83 -3.51 3.62
C ALA A 51 10.03 -4.46 3.37
N SER A 52 9.99 -5.67 3.94
CA SER A 52 11.05 -6.68 3.73
C SER A 52 11.17 -7.14 2.27
N PHE A 53 10.10 -7.03 1.49
CA PHE A 53 10.09 -7.31 0.04
C PHE A 53 10.44 -6.10 -0.82
N GLY A 54 10.73 -4.94 -0.19
CA GLY A 54 11.13 -3.72 -0.89
C GLY A 54 9.98 -2.97 -1.57
N VAL A 55 8.72 -3.20 -1.17
CA VAL A 55 7.57 -2.44 -1.69
C VAL A 55 7.73 -0.98 -1.32
N LYS A 56 7.92 -0.12 -2.34
CA LYS A 56 8.36 1.27 -2.16
C LYS A 56 7.29 2.18 -1.55
N GLU A 57 6.03 1.85 -1.79
CA GLU A 57 4.88 2.59 -1.27
C GLU A 57 3.72 1.64 -1.01
N LEU A 58 3.18 1.70 0.20
CA LEU A 58 2.02 0.96 0.66
C LEU A 58 0.97 1.95 1.17
N TRP A 59 -0.25 1.85 0.67
CA TRP A 59 -1.40 2.55 1.24
C TRP A 59 -2.28 1.54 1.99
N VAL A 60 -2.59 1.83 3.25
CA VAL A 60 -3.59 1.07 4.01
C VAL A 60 -4.76 2.02 4.28
N ILE A 61 -5.90 1.75 3.65
CA ILE A 61 -7.14 2.51 3.81
C ILE A 61 -7.87 1.98 5.03
N ASP A 62 -8.01 2.80 6.07
CA ASP A 62 -8.88 2.51 7.22
C ASP A 62 -10.32 2.85 6.80
N ALA A 63 -11.10 1.84 6.47
CA ALA A 63 -12.48 1.98 6.01
C ALA A 63 -13.45 2.42 7.11
N VAL A 64 -13.07 2.26 8.39
CA VAL A 64 -13.89 2.65 9.54
C VAL A 64 -13.69 4.12 9.86
N LYS A 65 -12.45 4.60 9.88
CA LYS A 65 -12.12 6.00 10.18
C LYS A 65 -12.06 6.90 8.95
N LEU A 66 -12.13 6.32 7.75
CA LEU A 66 -12.02 7.02 6.47
C LEU A 66 -10.72 7.83 6.37
N VAL A 67 -9.58 7.17 6.64
CA VAL A 67 -8.25 7.76 6.46
C VAL A 67 -7.36 6.81 5.66
N THR A 68 -6.35 7.35 4.99
CA THR A 68 -5.33 6.56 4.33
C THR A 68 -4.02 6.66 5.08
N HIS A 69 -3.52 5.53 5.57
CA HIS A 69 -2.14 5.42 6.05
C HIS A 69 -1.22 5.22 4.84
N VAL A 70 -0.26 6.11 4.66
CA VAL A 70 0.70 6.10 3.56
C VAL A 70 2.07 5.76 4.13
N LEU A 71 2.59 4.60 3.74
CA LEU A 71 3.84 4.03 4.24
C LEU A 71 4.88 3.97 3.11
N ARG A 72 6.05 4.57 3.35
CA ARG A 72 7.12 4.79 2.36
C ARG A 72 8.50 4.63 2.98
N MET A 73 9.52 4.60 2.12
CA MET A 73 10.91 4.36 2.49
C MET A 73 11.06 3.04 3.27
N PRO A 74 10.81 1.89 2.61
CA PRO A 74 10.96 0.59 3.26
C PRO A 74 12.42 0.33 3.64
N ASP A 75 12.62 -0.35 4.76
CA ASP A 75 13.88 -0.88 5.21
C ASP A 75 13.68 -2.22 5.94
N VAL A 76 14.76 -2.71 6.58
CA VAL A 76 14.75 -3.97 7.33
C VAL A 76 13.93 -3.94 8.63
N GLU A 77 13.64 -2.75 9.17
CA GLU A 77 12.85 -2.53 10.39
C GLU A 77 11.39 -2.17 10.08
N GLY A 78 11.06 -1.78 8.84
CA GLY A 78 9.73 -1.43 8.37
C GLY A 78 9.72 -0.22 7.44
N TYR A 79 8.65 0.57 7.47
CA TYR A 79 8.57 1.82 6.72
C TYR A 79 9.01 3.01 7.58
N ARG A 80 9.86 3.88 7.05
CA ARG A 80 10.38 5.05 7.78
C ARG A 80 9.55 6.32 7.65
N ASP A 81 8.77 6.44 6.57
CA ASP A 81 7.84 7.53 6.36
C ASP A 81 6.42 7.00 6.46
N ILE A 82 5.71 7.44 7.48
CA ILE A 82 4.33 7.04 7.77
C ILE A 82 3.51 8.31 7.94
N GLN A 83 2.54 8.50 7.05
CA GLN A 83 1.64 9.64 7.04
C GLN A 83 0.20 9.16 7.14
N ILE A 84 -0.66 9.93 7.81
CA ILE A 84 -2.10 9.69 7.80
C ILE A 84 -2.74 10.82 7.01
N VAL A 85 -3.42 10.47 5.93
CA VAL A 85 -4.11 11.40 5.03
C VAL A 85 -5.60 11.33 5.33
N ALA A 86 -6.19 12.50 5.60
CA ALA A 86 -7.62 12.63 5.91
C ALA A 86 -8.49 12.35 4.67
N THR A 87 -9.76 11.99 4.92
CA THR A 87 -10.73 11.64 3.87
C THR A 87 -10.85 12.67 2.73
N ASP A 88 -10.74 13.96 3.07
CA ASP A 88 -10.93 15.10 2.18
C ASP A 88 -9.62 15.58 1.53
N ALA A 89 -8.48 15.01 1.91
CA ALA A 89 -7.18 15.32 1.34
C ALA A 89 -6.83 14.37 0.19
N HIS A 90 -6.00 14.86 -0.73
CA HIS A 90 -5.45 14.02 -1.80
C HIS A 90 -4.18 13.33 -1.33
N VAL A 91 -4.10 12.03 -1.60
CA VAL A 91 -2.83 11.30 -1.64
C VAL A 91 -2.45 11.07 -3.10
N THR A 92 -1.19 11.32 -3.44
CA THR A 92 -0.64 11.05 -4.78
C THR A 92 0.49 10.05 -4.65
N PRO A 93 0.55 9.01 -5.50
CA PRO A 93 1.65 8.06 -5.45
C PRO A 93 2.97 8.73 -5.83
N LEU A 94 4.07 8.28 -5.24
CA LEU A 94 5.42 8.76 -5.54
C LEU A 94 5.93 8.24 -6.88
N ILE A 95 5.68 6.95 -7.17
CA ILE A 95 6.27 6.24 -8.31
C ILE A 95 5.21 5.85 -9.34
N ALA A 96 4.05 5.38 -8.88
CA ALA A 96 2.95 5.04 -9.78
C ALA A 96 2.45 6.30 -10.54
N PRO A 97 1.75 6.14 -11.67
CA PRO A 97 1.20 7.27 -12.40
C PRO A 97 0.34 8.19 -11.52
N LYS A 98 0.60 9.51 -11.57
CA LYS A 98 -0.13 10.51 -10.78
C LYS A 98 -1.64 10.53 -11.02
N ALA A 99 -2.10 9.95 -12.12
CA ALA A 99 -3.53 9.75 -12.40
C ALA A 99 -4.20 8.82 -11.38
N PHE A 100 -3.43 8.04 -10.62
CA PHE A 100 -3.92 7.23 -9.49
C PHE A 100 -3.91 8.00 -8.16
N ALA A 101 -3.92 9.34 -8.20
CA ALA A 101 -4.17 10.11 -6.98
C ALA A 101 -5.57 9.77 -6.43
N LEU A 102 -5.67 9.68 -5.11
CA LEU A 102 -6.89 9.30 -4.41
C LEU A 102 -7.28 10.41 -3.43
N ARG A 103 -8.57 10.71 -3.40
CA ARG A 103 -9.24 11.43 -2.32
C ARG A 103 -10.41 10.58 -1.88
N LEU A 104 -10.40 10.06 -0.66
CA LEU A 104 -11.38 9.07 -0.21
C LEU A 104 -12.82 9.60 -0.27
N ALA A 105 -13.01 10.90 0.02
CA ALA A 105 -14.31 11.56 -0.06
C ALA A 105 -14.97 11.46 -1.45
N ASP A 106 -14.19 11.31 -2.52
CA ASP A 106 -14.71 11.23 -3.89
C ASP A 106 -15.29 9.83 -4.21
N LEU A 107 -15.08 8.84 -3.33
CA LEU A 107 -15.61 7.47 -3.49
C LEU A 107 -17.05 7.31 -2.98
N GLY A 108 -17.65 8.34 -2.38
CA GLY A 108 -19.03 8.30 -1.89
C GLY A 108 -19.26 7.36 -0.70
N VAL A 109 -18.23 7.17 0.13
CA VAL A 109 -18.22 6.27 1.30
C VAL A 109 -18.46 6.97 2.65
N ALA A 110 -18.83 8.25 2.60
CA ALA A 110 -19.12 9.08 3.78
C ALA A 110 -20.61 9.14 4.13
#